data_AF-A0A7C2S6Y9-F1
#
_entry.id   AF-A0A7C2S6Y9-F1
#
_cell.length_a   1.000
_cell.length_b   1.000
_cell.length_c   1.000
_cell.angle_alpha   90.00
_cell.angle_beta   90.00
_cell.angle_gamma   90.00
#
_symmetry.space_group_name_H-M   'P 1'
#
loop_
_entity.id
_entity.type
_entity.pdbx_description
1 polymer ?
#
loop_
_entity_poly.entity_id
_entity_poly.type
_entity_poly.pdbx_seq_one_letter_code
_entity_poly.pdbx_strand_id
1 'polypeptide(L)' 'SIEAFLNHHRPLRHDVALADAPFWNEAQRQFLREAIEEDADWAEAVDHLDAMLR' A
#
# COMPACT_ATOMS: atom_id res chain seq x y z
N SER A 1 -4.68 -13.30 -7.60
CA SER A 1 -5.62 -12.88 -6.54
C SER A 1 -4.88 -11.96 -5.58
N ILE A 2 -5.60 -11.30 -4.65
CA ILE A 2 -4.98 -10.47 -3.62
C ILE A 2 -4.03 -11.29 -2.73
N GLU A 3 -4.39 -12.54 -2.42
CA GLU A 3 -3.54 -13.44 -1.60
C GLU A 3 -2.20 -13.75 -2.25
N ALA A 4 -2.19 -14.05 -3.55
CA ALA A 4 -0.95 -14.32 -4.28
C ALA A 4 -0.03 -13.09 -4.33
N PHE A 5 -0.61 -11.90 -4.44
CA PHE A 5 0.12 -10.63 -4.39
C PHE A 5 0.76 -10.43 -3.01
N LEU A 6 -0.02 -10.58 -1.94
CA LEU A 6 0.48 -10.44 -0.57
C LEU A 6 1.61 -11.45 -0.30
N ASN A 7 1.45 -12.71 -0.69
CA ASN A 7 2.48 -13.73 -0.51
C ASN A 7 3.78 -13.43 -1.28
N HIS A 8 3.71 -12.72 -2.41
CA HIS A 8 4.88 -12.38 -3.21
C HIS A 8 5.61 -11.13 -2.72
N HIS A 9 4.89 -10.17 -2.14
CA HIS A 9 5.42 -8.85 -1.78
C HIS A 9 5.64 -8.65 -0.28
N ARG A 10 5.17 -9.57 0.58
CA ARG A 10 5.49 -9.59 2.01
C ARG A 10 6.90 -10.13 2.29
N PRO A 11 7.53 -9.68 3.39
CA PRO A 11 7.13 -8.55 4.22
C PRO A 11 7.61 -7.22 3.61
N LEU A 12 6.74 -6.21 3.61
CA LEU A 12 7.13 -4.83 3.36
C LEU A 12 7.81 -4.29 4.62
N ARG A 13 9.02 -3.74 4.47
CA ARG A 13 9.78 -3.23 5.61
C ARG A 13 9.07 -2.05 6.29
N HIS A 14 9.21 -1.96 7.62
CA HIS A 14 8.59 -0.89 8.42
C HIS A 14 9.08 0.52 8.09
N ASP A 15 10.28 0.64 7.51
CA ASP A 15 10.86 1.92 7.09
C ASP A 15 10.45 2.34 5.67
N VAL A 16 9.67 1.52 4.97
CA VAL A 16 9.15 1.84 3.64
C VAL A 16 7.67 2.18 3.76
N ALA A 17 7.29 3.38 3.33
CA ALA A 17 5.90 3.79 3.18
C ALA A 17 5.22 2.95 2.09
N LEU A 18 3.95 2.60 2.27
CA LEU A 18 3.23 1.77 1.30
C LEU A 18 3.30 2.35 -0.11
N ALA A 19 3.11 3.66 -0.26
CA ALA A 19 3.16 4.34 -1.55
C ALA A 19 4.55 4.40 -2.21
N ASP A 20 5.63 4.17 -1.45
CA ASP A 20 6.99 4.15 -1.96
C ASP A 20 7.51 2.73 -2.24
N ALA A 21 6.68 1.70 -2.02
CA ALA A 21 7.06 0.33 -2.27
C ALA A 21 7.40 0.09 -3.76
N PRO A 22 8.46 -0.68 -4.07
CA PRO A 22 9.02 -0.75 -5.42
C PRO A 22 8.16 -1.55 -6.40
N PHE A 23 7.14 -2.27 -5.91
CA PHE A 23 6.24 -3.08 -6.74
C PHE A 23 5.06 -2.30 -7.32
N TRP A 24 4.93 -1.02 -6.97
CA TRP A 24 3.92 -0.14 -7.55
C TRP A 24 4.43 0.55 -8.82
N ASN A 25 3.53 0.69 -9.79
CA ASN A 25 3.72 1.62 -10.90
C ASN A 25 3.40 3.07 -10.47
N GLU A 26 3.72 4.03 -11.33
CA GLU A 26 3.53 5.45 -11.03
C GLU A 26 2.09 5.83 -10.63
N ALA A 27 1.10 5.33 -11.35
CA ALA A 27 -0.30 5.64 -11.08
C ALA A 27 -0.76 5.07 -9.73
N GLN A 28 -0.32 3.86 -9.36
CA GLN A 28 -0.61 3.24 -8.07
C GLN A 28 0.04 4.02 -6.93
N ARG A 29 1.30 4.44 -7.10
CA ARG A 29 2.00 5.27 -6.10
C ARG A 29 1.26 6.58 -5.86
N GLN A 30 0.85 7.25 -6.92
CA GLN A 30 0.11 8.51 -6.81
C GLN A 30 -1.23 8.31 -6.11
N PHE A 31 -2.00 7.29 -6.51
CA PHE A 31 -3.26 6.95 -5.85
C PHE A 31 -3.07 6.66 -4.35
N LEU A 32 -2.05 5.87 -4.00
CA LEU A 32 -1.77 5.55 -2.60
C LEU A 32 -1.37 6.80 -1.79
N ARG A 33 -0.65 7.76 -2.38
CA ARG A 33 -0.32 9.02 -1.71
C ARG A 33 -1.57 9.84 -1.41
N GLU A 34 -2.46 9.99 -2.39
CA GLU A 34 -3.73 10.69 -2.24
C GLU A 34 -4.65 9.97 -1.23
N ALA A 35 -4.66 8.64 -1.24
CA ALA A 35 -5.49 7.84 -0.36
C ALA A 35 -5.01 7.80 1.09
N ILE A 36 -3.74 8.10 1.38
CA ILE A 36 -3.19 8.18 2.75
C ILE A 36 -3.52 9.51 3.42
N GLU A 37 -3.99 10.53 2.67
CA GLU A 37 -4.44 11.77 3.28
C GLU A 37 -5.59 11.48 4.27
N GLU A 38 -5.52 12.05 5.48
CA GLU A 38 -6.37 11.66 6.63
C GLU A 38 -7.89 11.78 6.36
N ASP A 39 -8.28 12.62 5.39
CA ASP A 39 -9.68 12.84 4.98
C ASP A 39 -10.06 12.13 3.67
N ALA A 40 -9.19 11.28 3.12
CA ALA A 40 -9.44 10.59 1.86
C ALA A 40 -10.40 9.41 2.04
N ASP A 41 -11.32 9.23 1.08
CA ASP A 41 -12.31 8.14 1.08
C ASP A 41 -11.69 6.72 1.14
N TRP A 42 -10.39 6.60 0.84
CA TRP A 42 -9.67 5.33 0.73
C TRP A 42 -8.69 5.06 1.89
N ALA A 43 -8.58 5.96 2.87
CA ALA A 43 -7.58 5.86 3.95
C ALA A 43 -7.64 4.53 4.70
N GLU A 44 -8.83 4.11 5.15
CA GLU A 44 -9.01 2.84 5.89
C GLU A 44 -8.59 1.61 5.05
N ALA A 45 -8.92 1.61 3.75
CA ALA A 45 -8.58 0.50 2.86
C ALA A 45 -7.07 0.40 2.62
N VAL A 46 -6.40 1.55 2.52
CA VAL A 46 -4.94 1.62 2.33
C VAL A 46 -4.21 1.24 3.62
N ASP A 47 -4.69 1.67 4.78
CA ASP A 47 -4.17 1.25 6.08
C ASP A 47 -4.27 -0.26 6.28
N HIS A 48 -5.41 -0.86 5.93
CA HIS A 48 -5.58 -2.30 6.01
C HIS A 48 -4.64 -3.04 5.05
N LEU A 49 -4.48 -2.54 3.81
CA LEU A 49 -3.52 -3.11 2.86
C LEU A 49 -2.08 -3.02 3.39
N ASP A 50 -1.68 -1.90 3.98
CA ASP A 50 -0.36 -1.72 4.58
C ASP A 50 -0.14 -2.72 5.72
N ALA A 51 -1.12 -2.87 6.61
CA ALA A 51 -1.08 -3.85 7.69
C ALA A 51 -0.96 -5.30 7.19
N MET A 52 -1.65 -5.65 6.10
CA MET A 52 -1.55 -6.97 5.48
C MET A 52 -0.19 -7.24 4.84
N LEU A 53 0.53 -6.19 4.39
CA LEU A 53 1.84 -6.31 3.76
C LEU A 53 3.01 -6.36 4.75
N ARG A 54 2.79 -5.98 6.01
CA ARG A 54 3.79 -6.02 7.07
C ARG A 54 3.93 -7.41 7.71
#